data_AF-A0A7W0ULR6-F1
#
_entry.id   AF-A0A7W0ULR6-F1
#
_cell.length_a   1.000
_cell.length_b   1.000
_cell.length_c   1.000
_cell.angle_alpha   90.00
_cell.angle_beta   90.00
_cell.angle_gamma   90.00
#
_symmetry.space_group_name_H-M   'P 1'
#
loop_
_entity.id
_entity.type
_entity.pdbx_description
1 polymer ?
#
loop_
_entity_poly.entity_id
_entity_poly.type
_entity_poly.pdbx_seq_one_letter_code
_entity_poly.pdbx_strand_id
1 'polypeptide(L)'
;AEQLAEADRVAREQGTVRFTVLQNHYNLLRLEDDEEVLPLCRELGIAYIPYFPLASGLLTGKYRRGEPAPEGTRLAGREIDDEQLERVEALTRFAEERGHTLHELAVAALACTPGIASVIAGATKPEQVRANAAAASWRLSQDELDALRAATFRTGP
;
A
#
# COMPACT_ATOMS: atom_id res chain seq x y z
N ALA A 1 -6.64 16.32 0.41
CA ALA A 1 -7.77 16.00 1.31
C ALA A 1 -9.02 16.91 1.18
N GLU A 2 -8.88 18.12 0.63
CA GLU A 2 -9.93 19.17 0.62
C GLU A 2 -11.30 18.73 0.08
N GLN A 3 -11.33 18.03 -1.06
CA GLN A 3 -12.58 17.58 -1.68
C GLN A 3 -13.36 16.61 -0.80
N LEU A 4 -12.67 15.75 -0.03
CA LEU A 4 -13.32 14.82 0.90
C LEU A 4 -13.95 15.56 2.08
N ALA A 5 -13.24 16.55 2.63
CA ALA A 5 -13.74 17.38 3.72
C ALA A 5 -14.96 18.18 3.29
N GLU A 6 -14.92 18.78 2.10
CA GLU A 6 -16.03 19.54 1.53
C GLU A 6 -17.25 18.66 1.28
N ALA A 7 -17.05 17.46 0.72
CA ALA A 7 -18.12 16.50 0.48
C ALA A 7 -18.83 16.08 1.79
N ASP A 8 -18.06 15.82 2.87
CA ASP A 8 -18.62 15.47 4.17
C ASP A 8 -19.36 16.66 4.82
N ARG A 9 -18.80 17.88 4.72
CA ARG A 9 -19.44 19.11 5.20
C ARG A 9 -20.79 19.33 4.52
N VAL A 10 -20.84 19.28 3.19
CA VAL A 10 -22.08 19.45 2.43
C VAL A 10 -23.10 18.38 2.79
N ALA A 11 -22.70 17.11 2.94
CA ALA A 11 -23.62 16.04 3.33
C ALA A 11 -24.24 16.28 4.72
N ARG A 12 -23.45 16.77 5.69
CA ARG A 12 -23.93 17.12 7.03
C ARG A 12 -24.90 18.30 7.00
N GLU A 13 -24.56 19.36 6.28
CA GLU A 13 -25.39 20.57 6.19
C GLU A 13 -26.73 20.32 5.50
N GLN A 14 -26.72 19.48 4.45
CA GLN A 14 -27.93 19.14 3.70
C GLN A 14 -28.72 17.99 4.32
N GLY A 15 -28.22 17.35 5.38
CA GLY A 15 -28.84 16.18 6.01
C GLY A 15 -28.93 14.96 5.09
N THR A 16 -27.99 14.81 4.15
CA THR A 16 -27.95 13.70 3.19
C THR A 16 -27.01 12.58 3.65
N VAL A 17 -26.94 11.51 2.84
CA VAL A 17 -26.08 10.36 3.12
C VAL A 17 -24.62 10.76 2.98
N ARG A 18 -23.83 10.45 4.02
CA ARG A 18 -22.38 10.66 4.06
C ARG A 18 -21.64 9.52 3.37
N PHE A 19 -20.45 9.81 2.85
CA PHE A 19 -19.53 8.77 2.39
C PHE A 19 -19.02 7.97 3.59
N THR A 20 -18.94 6.65 3.44
CA THR A 20 -18.47 5.73 4.48
C THR A 20 -17.19 5.00 4.08
N VAL A 21 -16.82 5.04 2.79
CA VAL A 21 -15.64 4.40 2.24
C VAL A 21 -14.95 5.35 1.24
N LEU A 22 -13.62 5.44 1.33
CA LEU A 22 -12.77 6.02 0.30
C LEU A 22 -11.88 4.92 -0.31
N GLN A 23 -11.80 4.88 -1.63
CA GLN A 23 -10.96 3.92 -2.37
C GLN A 23 -9.99 4.67 -3.28
N ASN A 24 -8.69 4.59 -2.97
CA ASN A 24 -7.63 5.32 -3.65
C ASN A 24 -6.44 4.40 -4.01
N HIS A 25 -5.58 4.87 -4.92
CA HIS A 25 -4.33 4.19 -5.27
C HIS A 25 -3.33 4.41 -4.15
N TYR A 26 -3.00 3.35 -3.40
CA TYR A 26 -2.09 3.47 -2.27
C TYR A 26 -1.35 2.15 -2.02
N ASN A 27 -0.03 2.25 -1.89
CA ASN A 27 0.89 1.13 -1.64
C ASN A 27 2.23 1.64 -1.12
N LEU A 28 3.16 0.75 -0.74
CA LEU A 28 4.45 1.15 -0.16
C LEU A 28 5.36 1.99 -1.08
N LEU A 29 5.04 2.07 -2.39
CA LEU A 29 5.74 2.95 -3.32
C LEU A 29 5.01 4.29 -3.55
N ARG A 30 3.78 4.42 -3.07
CA ARG A 30 2.84 5.52 -3.32
C ARG A 30 2.08 5.87 -2.03
N LEU A 31 2.65 6.77 -1.24
CA LEU A 31 2.16 7.12 0.11
C LEU A 31 1.55 8.53 0.21
N GLU A 32 1.16 9.17 -0.90
CA GLU A 32 0.69 10.57 -0.87
C GLU A 32 -0.51 10.81 0.08
N ASP A 33 -1.29 9.78 0.37
CA ASP A 33 -2.46 9.87 1.26
C ASP A 33 -2.11 9.78 2.76
N ASP A 34 -0.86 9.49 3.15
CA ASP A 34 -0.47 9.27 4.55
C ASP A 34 -0.62 10.53 5.43
N GLU A 35 -0.31 11.71 4.87
CA GLU A 35 -0.22 12.95 5.65
C GLU A 35 -1.56 13.65 5.84
N GLU A 36 -2.44 13.62 4.83
CA GLU A 36 -3.70 14.37 4.87
C GLU A 36 -4.94 13.48 4.78
N VAL A 37 -4.98 12.56 3.80
CA VAL A 37 -6.22 11.86 3.43
C VAL A 37 -6.56 10.77 4.44
N LEU A 38 -5.58 9.95 4.84
CA LEU A 38 -5.78 8.90 5.84
C LEU A 38 -6.17 9.47 7.22
N PRO A 39 -5.50 10.52 7.75
CA PRO A 39 -5.92 11.20 8.97
C PRO A 39 -7.35 11.76 8.86
N LEU A 40 -7.69 12.41 7.74
CA LEU A 40 -9.04 12.94 7.54
C LEU A 40 -10.09 11.83 7.49
N CYS A 41 -9.81 10.71 6.79
CA CYS A 41 -10.70 9.54 6.79
C CYS A 41 -10.98 9.06 8.23
N ARG A 42 -9.95 8.99 9.09
CA ARG A 42 -10.10 8.60 10.49
C ARG A 42 -10.95 9.60 11.27
N GLU A 43 -10.71 10.89 11.11
CA GLU A 43 -11.49 11.96 11.76
C GLU A 43 -12.97 11.89 11.38
N LEU A 44 -13.26 11.68 10.10
CA LEU A 44 -14.62 11.64 9.58
C LEU A 44 -15.33 10.29 9.80
N GLY A 45 -14.62 9.25 10.26
CA GLY A 45 -15.14 7.89 10.40
C GLY A 45 -15.37 7.20 9.05
N ILE A 46 -14.58 7.53 8.04
CA ILE A 46 -14.59 6.95 6.70
C ILE A 46 -13.55 5.84 6.63
N ALA A 47 -13.98 4.64 6.21
CA ALA A 47 -13.07 3.53 5.99
C ALA A 47 -12.21 3.77 4.73
N TYR A 48 -10.90 3.63 4.86
CA TYR A 48 -10.01 3.70 3.70
C TYR A 48 -9.75 2.29 3.15
N ILE A 49 -9.82 2.12 1.83
CA ILE A 49 -9.60 0.84 1.13
C ILE A 49 -8.63 1.05 -0.05
N PRO A 50 -7.32 0.78 0.11
CA PRO A 50 -6.37 0.90 -0.99
C PRO A 50 -6.63 -0.11 -2.12
N TYR A 51 -6.41 0.34 -3.35
CA TYR A 51 -6.16 -0.53 -4.50
C TYR A 51 -4.70 -0.47 -4.96
N PHE A 52 -4.33 -1.43 -5.82
CA PHE A 52 -2.96 -1.63 -6.31
C PHE A 52 -1.91 -1.84 -5.19
N PRO A 53 -2.18 -2.66 -4.16
CA PRO A 53 -1.26 -2.86 -3.04
C PRO A 53 0.09 -3.46 -3.45
N LEU A 54 0.11 -4.22 -4.56
CA LEU A 54 1.31 -4.88 -5.07
C LEU A 54 2.01 -4.12 -6.21
N ALA A 55 1.59 -2.89 -6.52
CA ALA A 55 2.15 -2.07 -7.61
C ALA A 55 2.32 -2.85 -8.93
N SER A 56 1.23 -3.44 -9.44
CA SER A 56 1.23 -4.30 -10.65
C SER A 56 2.14 -5.55 -10.57
N GLY A 57 2.57 -5.94 -9.37
CA GLY A 57 3.47 -7.07 -9.14
C GLY A 57 4.86 -6.65 -8.68
N LEU A 58 5.23 -5.37 -8.79
CA LEU A 58 6.55 -4.88 -8.42
C LEU A 58 6.90 -5.22 -6.96
N LEU A 59 5.92 -5.13 -6.05
CA LEU A 59 6.07 -5.48 -4.64
C LEU A 59 5.86 -6.98 -4.35
N THR A 60 6.32 -7.86 -5.24
CA THR A 60 6.26 -9.34 -5.05
C THR A 60 7.62 -10.00 -4.89
N GLY A 61 8.71 -9.24 -5.00
CA GLY A 61 10.09 -9.74 -4.89
C GLY A 61 10.63 -10.39 -6.16
N LYS A 62 9.88 -10.33 -7.27
CA LYS A 62 10.25 -10.94 -8.56
C LYS A 62 11.14 -10.06 -9.45
N TYR A 63 11.33 -8.81 -9.07
CA TYR A 63 12.03 -7.80 -9.87
C TYR A 63 13.31 -7.42 -9.15
N ARG A 64 14.42 -7.40 -9.88
CA ARG A 64 15.76 -7.09 -9.37
C ARG A 64 16.46 -6.16 -10.33
N ARG A 65 17.33 -5.29 -9.80
CA ARG A 65 18.13 -4.39 -10.62
C ARG A 65 19.04 -5.18 -11.57
N GLY A 66 19.08 -4.75 -12.83
CA GLY A 66 19.90 -5.37 -13.88
C GLY A 66 19.34 -6.66 -14.46
N GLU A 67 18.17 -7.13 -14.00
CA GLU A 67 17.48 -8.29 -14.57
C GLU A 67 16.22 -7.85 -15.34
N PRO A 68 15.95 -8.43 -16.53
CA PRO A 68 14.71 -8.13 -17.25
C PRO A 68 13.50 -8.63 -16.46
N ALA A 69 12.40 -7.88 -16.55
CA ALA A 69 11.12 -8.29 -15.99
C ALA A 69 10.73 -9.71 -16.48
N PRO A 70 10.36 -10.65 -15.59
CA PRO A 70 10.06 -12.02 -16.00
C PRO A 70 8.91 -12.09 -17.00
N GLU A 71 9.01 -13.02 -17.96
CA GLU A 71 7.97 -13.26 -18.95
C GLU A 71 6.64 -13.66 -18.29
N GLY A 72 5.52 -13.31 -18.94
CA GLY A 72 4.17 -13.60 -18.45
C GLY A 72 3.75 -12.77 -17.23
N THR A 73 4.59 -11.84 -16.75
CA THR A 73 4.22 -10.86 -15.73
C THR A 73 3.60 -9.61 -16.37
N ARG A 74 2.85 -8.82 -15.58
CA ARG A 74 2.24 -7.57 -16.05
C ARG A 74 3.26 -6.50 -16.49
N LEU A 75 4.49 -6.62 -16.01
CA LEU A 75 5.60 -5.70 -16.31
C LEU A 75 6.58 -6.28 -17.34
N ALA A 76 6.30 -7.44 -17.94
CA ALA A 76 7.13 -7.99 -19.00
C ALA A 76 7.31 -6.97 -20.15
N GLY A 77 8.55 -6.74 -20.55
CA GLY A 77 8.91 -5.77 -21.60
C GLY A 77 8.77 -4.30 -21.20
N ARG A 78 8.55 -3.99 -19.91
CA ARG A 78 8.55 -2.61 -19.39
C ARG A 78 9.86 -2.32 -18.68
N GLU A 79 10.39 -1.13 -18.92
CA GLU A 79 11.46 -0.57 -18.10
C GLU A 79 10.89 -0.17 -16.74
N ILE A 80 11.62 -0.53 -15.68
CA ILE A 80 11.29 -0.17 -14.31
C ILE A 80 12.33 0.84 -13.88
N ASP A 81 11.85 1.96 -13.33
CA ASP A 81 12.71 3.05 -12.89
C ASP A 81 13.66 2.61 -11.76
N ASP A 82 14.91 3.08 -11.82
CA ASP A 82 15.97 2.66 -10.89
C ASP A 82 15.70 3.10 -9.45
N GLU A 83 15.06 4.26 -9.24
CA GLU A 83 14.65 4.76 -7.92
C GLU A 83 13.56 3.85 -7.33
N GLN A 84 12.59 3.42 -8.17
CA GLN A 84 11.60 2.44 -7.75
C GLN A 84 12.24 1.11 -7.35
N LEU A 85 13.23 0.64 -8.11
CA LEU A 85 13.97 -0.59 -7.78
C LEU A 85 14.76 -0.45 -6.47
N GLU A 86 15.37 0.70 -6.21
CA GLU A 86 16.08 0.95 -4.94
C GLU A 86 15.14 0.84 -3.75
N ARG A 87 13.95 1.44 -3.86
CA ARG A 87 12.92 1.37 -2.81
C ARG A 87 12.41 -0.06 -2.63
N VAL A 88 12.22 -0.81 -3.73
CA VAL A 88 11.86 -2.24 -3.69
C VAL A 88 12.92 -3.06 -2.97
N GLU A 89 14.21 -2.80 -3.20
CA GLU A 89 15.31 -3.50 -2.52
C GLU A 89 15.37 -3.16 -1.02
N ALA A 90 15.15 -1.89 -0.65
CA ALA A 90 15.07 -1.47 0.74
C ALA A 90 13.91 -2.16 1.49
N LEU A 91 12.72 -2.19 0.86
CA LEU A 91 11.54 -2.89 1.38
C LEU A 91 11.77 -4.41 1.48
N THR A 92 12.45 -5.00 0.49
CA THR A 92 12.79 -6.43 0.50
C THR A 92 13.66 -6.75 1.70
N ARG A 93 14.72 -5.97 1.92
CA ARG A 93 15.62 -6.14 3.07
C ARG A 93 14.88 -6.02 4.41
N PHE A 94 14.00 -5.02 4.54
CA PHE A 94 13.20 -4.83 5.75
C PHE A 94 12.35 -6.07 6.07
N ALA A 95 11.75 -6.68 5.06
CA ALA A 95 10.96 -7.91 5.19
C ALA A 95 11.84 -9.12 5.55
N GLU A 96 12.95 -9.31 4.84
CA GLU A 96 13.86 -10.45 5.01
C GLU A 96 14.50 -10.47 6.40
N GLU A 97 14.90 -9.31 6.94
CA GLU A 97 15.41 -9.16 8.31
C GLU A 97 14.42 -9.63 9.39
N ARG A 98 13.13 -9.70 9.04
CA ARG A 98 12.03 -10.14 9.92
C ARG A 98 11.50 -11.53 9.55
N GLY A 99 12.14 -12.23 8.60
CA GLY A 99 11.74 -13.56 8.17
C GLY A 99 10.49 -13.58 7.29
N HIS A 100 10.16 -12.47 6.66
CA HIS A 100 9.00 -12.33 5.78
C HIS A 100 9.40 -11.96 4.34
N THR A 101 8.47 -12.15 3.41
CA THR A 101 8.64 -11.79 2.00
C THR A 101 8.18 -10.35 1.73
N LEU A 102 8.69 -9.73 0.66
CA LEU A 102 8.20 -8.42 0.21
C LEU A 102 6.69 -8.42 -0.07
N HIS A 103 6.17 -9.53 -0.60
CA HIS A 103 4.75 -9.69 -0.84
C HIS A 103 3.93 -9.61 0.45
N GLU A 104 4.37 -10.30 1.49
CA GLU A 104 3.73 -10.25 2.80
C GLU A 104 3.79 -8.83 3.36
N LEU A 105 4.95 -8.17 3.31
CA LEU A 105 5.13 -6.80 3.77
C LEU A 105 4.15 -5.84 3.09
N ALA A 106 4.03 -5.92 1.75
CA ALA A 106 3.20 -5.03 0.96
C ALA A 106 1.72 -5.08 1.32
N VAL A 107 1.21 -6.24 1.73
CA VAL A 107 -0.19 -6.39 2.16
C VAL A 107 -0.33 -6.13 3.66
N ALA A 108 0.57 -6.69 4.47
CA ALA A 108 0.52 -6.60 5.92
C ALA A 108 0.67 -5.17 6.42
N ALA A 109 1.60 -4.39 5.86
CA ALA A 109 1.79 -3.00 6.24
C ALA A 109 0.51 -2.18 6.01
N LEU A 110 -0.11 -2.30 4.84
CA LEU A 110 -1.38 -1.64 4.53
C LEU A 110 -2.50 -2.09 5.46
N ALA A 111 -2.59 -3.39 5.74
CA ALA A 111 -3.61 -3.93 6.64
C ALA A 111 -3.41 -3.52 8.10
N CYS A 112 -2.19 -3.12 8.50
CA CYS A 112 -1.88 -2.64 9.84
C CYS A 112 -1.94 -1.12 9.97
N THR A 113 -1.95 -0.37 8.86
CA THR A 113 -2.06 1.10 8.87
C THR A 113 -3.40 1.55 9.46
N PRO A 114 -3.40 2.40 10.50
CA PRO A 114 -4.63 2.91 11.11
C PRO A 114 -5.54 3.60 10.09
N GLY A 115 -6.83 3.22 10.08
CA GLY A 115 -7.84 3.77 9.17
C GLY A 115 -8.06 2.94 7.89
N ILE A 116 -7.15 2.03 7.55
CA ILE A 116 -7.35 1.07 6.47
C ILE A 116 -8.22 -0.08 6.97
N ALA A 117 -9.38 -0.27 6.34
CA ALA A 117 -10.35 -1.30 6.73
C ALA A 117 -10.18 -2.61 5.96
N SER A 118 -9.66 -2.55 4.73
CA SER A 118 -9.46 -3.71 3.85
C SER A 118 -8.50 -3.34 2.73
N VAL A 119 -7.89 -4.32 2.07
CA VAL A 119 -6.93 -4.11 0.98
C VAL A 119 -7.38 -4.84 -0.28
N ILE A 120 -7.51 -4.13 -1.41
CA ILE A 120 -7.95 -4.73 -2.68
C ILE A 120 -6.74 -5.32 -3.41
N ALA A 121 -6.40 -6.56 -3.05
CA ALA A 121 -5.30 -7.30 -3.67
C ALA A 121 -5.76 -8.09 -4.91
N GLY A 122 -5.09 -7.86 -6.04
CA GLY A 122 -5.33 -8.60 -7.28
C GLY A 122 -4.64 -9.98 -7.27
N ALA A 123 -5.24 -10.94 -7.98
CA ALA A 123 -4.69 -12.27 -8.21
C ALA A 123 -5.12 -12.80 -9.58
N THR A 124 -4.26 -13.56 -10.24
CA THR A 124 -4.55 -14.30 -11.48
C THR A 124 -4.59 -15.81 -11.27
N LYS A 125 -4.20 -16.30 -10.09
CA LYS A 125 -4.22 -17.72 -9.73
C LYS A 125 -4.73 -17.92 -8.29
N PRO A 126 -5.41 -19.05 -7.97
CA PRO A 126 -5.96 -19.30 -6.64
C PRO A 126 -4.94 -19.22 -5.50
N GLU A 127 -3.70 -19.69 -5.72
CA GLU A 127 -2.63 -19.63 -4.74
C GLU A 127 -2.25 -18.20 -4.34
N GLN A 128 -2.39 -17.22 -5.24
CA GLN A 128 -2.14 -15.82 -4.92
C GLN A 128 -3.23 -15.24 -4.01
N VAL A 129 -4.48 -15.69 -4.16
CA VAL A 129 -5.56 -15.30 -3.25
C VAL A 129 -5.25 -15.77 -1.83
N ARG A 130 -4.79 -17.03 -1.69
CA ARG A 130 -4.38 -17.58 -0.40
C ARG A 130 -3.18 -16.83 0.19
N ALA A 131 -2.18 -16.52 -0.63
CA ALA A 131 -1.01 -15.74 -0.21
C ALA A 131 -1.39 -14.32 0.26
N ASN A 132 -2.22 -13.61 -0.51
CA ASN A 132 -2.74 -12.28 -0.13
C ASN A 132 -3.47 -12.33 1.23
N ALA A 133 -4.33 -13.33 1.43
CA ALA A 133 -5.05 -13.49 2.69
C ALA A 133 -4.13 -13.85 3.85
N ALA A 134 -3.15 -14.72 3.63
CA ALA A 134 -2.18 -15.13 4.65
C ALA A 134 -1.28 -13.95 5.09
N ALA A 135 -0.89 -13.07 4.16
CA ALA A 135 -0.06 -11.90 4.44
C ALA A 135 -0.67 -10.98 5.52
N ALA A 136 -1.99 -10.84 5.57
CA ALA A 136 -2.67 -10.06 6.59
C ALA A 136 -2.53 -10.63 8.02
N SER A 137 -1.96 -11.83 8.18
CA SER A 137 -1.66 -12.44 9.49
C SER A 137 -0.42 -11.85 10.13
N TRP A 138 0.49 -11.25 9.33
CA TRP A 138 1.62 -10.52 9.88
C TRP A 138 1.13 -9.19 10.46
N ARG A 139 1.25 -9.04 11.78
CA ARG A 139 0.84 -7.86 12.52
C ARG A 139 2.05 -6.99 12.81
N LEU A 140 2.27 -5.97 11.97
CA LEU A 140 3.29 -4.97 12.22
C LEU A 140 2.82 -4.06 13.37
N SER A 141 3.73 -3.77 14.29
CA SER A 141 3.55 -2.73 15.30
C SER A 141 3.60 -1.34 14.67
N GLN A 142 3.11 -0.32 15.40
CA GLN A 142 3.21 1.06 14.95
C GLN A 142 4.67 1.48 14.75
N ASP A 143 5.57 1.08 15.66
CA ASP A 143 7.01 1.36 15.56
C ASP A 143 7.63 0.74 14.29
N GLU A 144 7.18 -0.45 13.89
CA GLU A 144 7.63 -1.08 12.64
C GLU A 144 7.09 -0.37 11.40
N LEU A 145 5.84 0.11 11.42
CA LEU A 145 5.28 0.91 10.33
C LEU A 145 6.04 2.23 10.18
N ASP A 146 6.39 2.86 11.30
CA ASP A 146 7.13 4.13 11.28
C ASP A 146 8.59 3.91 10.83
N ALA A 147 9.22 2.83 11.27
CA ALA A 147 10.54 2.42 10.77
C ALA A 147 10.52 2.10 9.27
N LEU A 148 9.48 1.40 8.80
CA LEU A 148 9.27 1.10 7.37
C LEU A 148 9.18 2.38 6.55
N ARG A 149 8.38 3.35 6.99
CA ARG A 149 8.23 4.66 6.34
C ARG A 149 9.57 5.40 6.30
N ALA A 150 10.27 5.48 7.43
CA ALA A 150 11.58 6.14 7.50
C ALA A 150 12.65 5.46 6.60
N ALA A 151 12.61 4.12 6.47
CA ALA A 151 13.54 3.37 5.64
C ALA A 151 13.26 3.49 4.13
N THR A 152 11.99 3.66 3.77
CA THR A 152 11.55 3.73 2.37
C THR A 152 11.64 5.15 1.80
N PHE A 153 11.67 6.15 2.68
CA PHE A 153 11.75 7.56 2.35
C PHE A 153 12.85 8.19 3.21
N ARG A 154 14.09 8.18 2.70
CA ARG A 154 15.00 9.27 3.08
C ARG A 154 14.30 10.53 2.63
N THR A 155 13.95 11.39 3.57
CA THR A 155 13.59 12.77 3.28
C THR A 155 14.71 13.36 2.43
N GLY A 156 14.47 13.45 1.11
CA GLY A 156 15.15 14.42 0.27
C GLY A 156 14.83 15.81 0.82
N PRO A 157 15.75 16.77 0.63
CA PRO A 157 15.95 17.94 1.50
C PRO A 157 14.70 18.75 1.82
#